data_AF-A0A0M8SWE3-F1
#
_entry.id   AF-A0A0M8SWE3-F1
#
_cell.length_a   1.000
_cell.length_b   1.000
_cell.length_c   1.000
_cell.angle_alpha   90.00
_cell.angle_beta   90.00
_cell.angle_gamma   90.00
#
_symmetry.space_group_name_H-M   'P 1'
#
loop_
_entity.id
_entity.type
_entity.pdbx_description
1 polymer ?
#
loop_
_entity_poly.entity_id
_entity_poly.type
_entity_poly.pdbx_seq_one_letter_code
_entity_poly.pdbx_strand_id
1 'polypeptide(L)'
;DRAAPPQPATNEATATTAHTATNARTDTPAPKTTPAPYTTSEPVTEGAARIEAAEARAASAQPRRPRTVLLVAAGVAACALTAGGLTYALSGNDGDTATGSGVRMSVAGANTTYTGSCPTPEGRAPAFTATFTASEPTLISYRWVSGDGSVVDPHWRTLSIGDKANPTGHDTVRLTTYTKAGTLTTGMAVELQSPTRTLSNPVPFSITCTG
;
A
#
# COMPACT_ATOMS: atom_id res chain seq x y z
N ASP A 1 29.77 21.06 -66.64
CA ASP A 1 28.51 21.38 -65.95
C ASP A 1 28.03 20.26 -65.03
N ARG A 2 28.27 20.42 -63.72
CA ARG A 2 27.77 19.53 -62.67
C ARG A 2 26.91 20.40 -61.74
N ALA A 3 25.59 20.24 -61.84
CA ALA A 3 24.62 20.97 -61.04
C ALA A 3 24.80 20.64 -59.54
N ALA A 4 25.00 21.68 -58.73
CA ALA A 4 24.99 21.59 -57.29
C ALA A 4 23.53 21.55 -56.79
N PRO A 5 23.21 20.78 -55.72
CA PRO A 5 21.90 20.86 -55.09
C PRO A 5 21.75 22.20 -54.33
N PRO A 6 20.56 22.81 -54.30
CA PRO A 6 20.33 24.01 -53.50
C PRO A 6 20.37 23.67 -52.00
N GLN A 7 21.14 24.44 -51.24
CA GLN A 7 21.16 24.40 -49.78
C GLN A 7 19.85 24.95 -49.19
N PRO A 8 19.34 24.41 -48.08
CA PRO A 8 18.17 24.96 -47.41
C PRO A 8 18.48 26.30 -46.73
N ALA A 9 17.60 27.28 -46.93
CA ALA A 9 17.66 28.59 -46.31
C ALA A 9 17.38 28.53 -44.80
N THR A 10 18.28 29.13 -44.03
CA THR A 10 18.15 29.44 -42.61
C THR A 10 17.32 30.71 -42.43
N ASN A 11 16.12 30.59 -41.89
CA ASN A 11 15.32 31.74 -41.44
C ASN A 11 14.89 31.53 -39.97
N GLU A 12 15.72 32.08 -39.09
CA GLU A 12 15.46 32.79 -37.83
C GLU A 12 14.16 32.57 -37.04
N ALA A 13 14.37 32.13 -35.80
CA ALA A 13 13.80 32.61 -34.53
C ALA A 13 12.39 33.22 -34.54
N THR A 14 11.43 32.47 -33.97
CA THR A 14 10.20 33.07 -33.40
C THR A 14 10.24 32.98 -31.89
N ALA A 15 9.99 34.14 -31.28
CA ALA A 15 10.19 34.52 -29.90
C ALA A 15 9.47 33.64 -28.87
N THR A 16 10.23 33.30 -27.83
CA THR A 16 9.80 32.99 -26.48
C THR A 16 8.82 34.04 -25.97
N THR A 17 7.55 33.65 -25.78
CA THR A 17 6.60 34.45 -24.99
C THR A 17 6.77 34.06 -23.54
N ALA A 18 7.53 34.88 -22.80
CA ALA A 18 7.61 34.81 -21.34
C ALA A 18 6.34 35.41 -20.74
N HIS A 19 5.50 34.60 -20.11
CA HIS A 19 4.44 35.10 -19.26
C HIS A 19 5.01 35.38 -17.87
N THR A 20 5.36 36.65 -17.65
CA THR A 20 5.66 37.22 -16.34
C THR A 20 4.38 37.26 -15.51
N ALA A 21 4.22 36.32 -14.58
CA ALA A 21 3.23 36.43 -13.51
C ALA A 21 3.85 37.17 -12.32
N THR A 22 3.57 38.46 -12.23
CA THR A 22 3.86 39.33 -11.08
C THR A 22 3.03 38.88 -9.88
N ASN A 23 3.66 38.19 -8.92
CA ASN A 23 3.06 38.01 -7.59
C ASN A 23 3.45 39.19 -6.69
N ALA A 24 2.53 40.14 -6.55
CA ALA A 24 2.58 41.17 -5.53
C ALA A 24 2.45 40.53 -4.14
N ARG A 25 3.56 40.54 -3.39
CA ARG A 25 3.64 40.06 -2.01
C ARG A 25 3.06 41.15 -1.11
N THR A 26 1.88 40.90 -0.55
CA THR A 26 1.32 41.74 0.53
C THR A 26 1.88 41.19 1.84
N ASP A 27 2.87 41.87 2.42
CA ASP A 27 3.37 41.62 3.76
C ASP A 27 2.25 41.85 4.79
N THR A 28 1.80 40.78 5.43
CA THR A 28 1.01 40.84 6.67
C THR A 28 1.81 40.12 7.75
N PRO A 29 2.20 40.78 8.85
CA PRO A 29 2.89 40.13 9.95
C PRO A 29 1.95 39.13 10.65
N ALA A 30 2.40 37.88 10.81
CA ALA A 30 1.70 36.88 11.61
C ALA A 30 1.71 37.27 13.10
N PRO A 31 0.60 37.10 13.85
CA PRO A 31 0.61 37.28 15.30
C PRO A 31 1.43 36.17 15.97
N LYS A 32 2.30 36.55 16.91
CA LYS A 32 3.07 35.62 17.74
C LYS A 32 2.12 34.95 18.73
N THR A 33 1.79 33.68 18.50
CA THR A 33 1.01 32.87 19.44
C THR A 33 1.96 32.17 20.41
N THR A 34 1.91 32.59 21.66
CA THR A 34 2.53 31.95 22.83
C THR A 34 2.08 30.49 22.95
N PRO A 35 2.97 29.50 23.19
CA PRO A 35 2.53 28.14 23.50
C PRO A 35 1.90 28.08 24.89
N ALA A 36 0.70 27.48 24.98
CA ALA A 36 0.07 27.14 26.26
C ALA A 36 0.83 25.99 26.96
N PRO A 37 0.85 25.93 28.31
CA PRO A 37 1.57 24.90 29.05
C PRO A 37 0.93 23.52 28.86
N TYR A 38 1.78 22.52 28.58
CA TYR A 38 1.42 21.11 28.52
C TYR A 38 0.95 20.64 29.91
N THR A 39 -0.28 20.10 29.97
CA THR A 39 -0.77 19.40 31.17
C THR A 39 -0.23 17.97 31.13
N THR A 40 0.66 17.65 32.06
CA THR A 40 1.17 16.31 32.32
C THR A 40 0.02 15.38 32.71
N SER A 41 -0.13 14.26 31.98
CA SER A 41 -0.96 13.14 32.40
C SER A 41 -0.03 12.03 32.89
N GLU A 42 -0.15 11.64 34.15
CA GLU A 42 0.62 10.57 34.80
C GLU A 42 0.26 9.18 34.23
N PRO A 43 1.20 8.22 34.21
CA PRO A 43 0.90 6.83 33.88
C PRO A 43 0.36 6.07 35.10
N VAL A 44 -0.84 5.49 34.96
CA VAL A 44 -1.38 4.51 35.91
C VAL A 44 -0.54 3.23 35.84
N THR A 45 0.09 2.90 36.96
CA THR A 45 0.79 1.64 37.22
C THR A 45 -0.10 0.76 38.10
N GLU A 46 -0.73 -0.28 37.55
CA GLU A 46 -1.20 -1.45 38.32
C GLU A 46 -1.69 -2.54 37.34
N GLY A 47 -1.30 -3.80 37.37
CA GLY A 47 -0.39 -4.50 38.26
C GLY A 47 0.13 -5.77 37.58
N ALA A 48 1.37 -6.11 37.90
CA ALA A 48 1.99 -7.39 37.56
C ALA A 48 2.32 -8.12 38.87
N ALA A 49 1.72 -9.30 39.06
CA ALA A 49 2.25 -10.42 39.84
C ALA A 49 1.49 -11.67 39.38
N ARG A 50 2.09 -12.53 38.55
CA ARG A 50 3.05 -13.61 38.89
C ARG A 50 2.37 -14.78 39.59
N ILE A 51 2.40 -15.96 38.96
CA ILE A 51 2.95 -17.29 39.39
C ILE A 51 2.88 -18.18 38.12
N GLU A 52 3.93 -18.36 37.31
CA GLU A 52 5.05 -19.32 37.42
C GLU A 52 4.70 -20.78 37.76
N ALA A 53 4.99 -21.70 36.84
CA ALA A 53 5.51 -23.08 37.03
C ALA A 53 4.95 -23.96 35.89
N ALA A 54 5.67 -24.13 34.78
CA ALA A 54 6.81 -25.03 34.63
C ALA A 54 6.43 -26.52 34.64
N GLU A 55 6.96 -27.16 33.60
CA GLU A 55 7.49 -28.52 33.57
C GLU A 55 6.65 -29.64 32.96
N ALA A 56 7.17 -30.05 31.80
CA ALA A 56 6.96 -31.31 31.13
C ALA A 56 7.16 -32.52 32.06
N ARG A 57 6.31 -33.54 31.91
CA ARG A 57 6.73 -34.93 32.13
C ARG A 57 6.18 -35.86 31.05
N ALA A 58 7.13 -36.62 30.53
CA ALA A 58 7.01 -37.66 29.55
C ALA A 58 6.17 -38.87 30.03
N ALA A 59 5.66 -39.57 29.03
CA ALA A 59 5.39 -41.00 28.94
C ALA A 59 5.72 -41.87 30.17
N SER A 60 4.74 -42.66 30.63
CA SER A 60 4.79 -44.14 30.68
C SER A 60 3.60 -44.77 31.40
N ALA A 61 3.31 -46.03 31.04
CA ALA A 61 2.58 -47.07 31.79
C ALA A 61 1.06 -47.30 31.55
N GLN A 62 0.78 -48.05 30.47
CA GLN A 62 -0.17 -49.19 30.45
C GLN A 62 0.31 -50.27 31.49
N PRO A 63 -0.41 -51.34 31.93
CA PRO A 63 -1.75 -51.90 31.68
C PRO A 63 -2.58 -52.21 32.96
N ARG A 64 -3.89 -52.51 32.88
CA ARG A 64 -4.54 -53.66 33.59
C ARG A 64 -5.87 -54.04 32.90
N ARG A 65 -5.91 -55.24 32.27
CA ARG A 65 -7.13 -55.98 31.86
C ARG A 65 -7.41 -57.09 32.89
N PRO A 66 -8.66 -57.58 33.10
CA PRO A 66 -9.29 -58.66 32.30
C PRO A 66 -10.85 -58.53 32.21
N ARG A 67 -11.71 -59.25 31.47
CA ARG A 67 -11.72 -60.31 30.44
C ARG A 67 -13.20 -60.46 30.01
N THR A 68 -13.56 -60.29 28.72
CA THR A 68 -14.71 -60.93 28.03
C THR A 68 -14.52 -60.64 26.53
N VAL A 69 -13.84 -61.46 25.73
CA VAL A 69 -14.25 -62.73 25.07
C VAL A 69 -15.46 -62.58 24.15
N LEU A 70 -15.19 -62.80 22.85
CA LEU A 70 -16.08 -63.18 21.72
C LEU A 70 -16.96 -62.04 21.13
N LEU A 71 -17.09 -61.80 19.82
CA LEU A 71 -17.01 -62.63 18.60
C LEU A 71 -16.65 -61.79 17.35
N VAL A 72 -16.07 -62.49 16.38
CA VAL A 72 -15.85 -62.13 14.98
C VAL A 72 -17.19 -61.93 14.25
N ALA A 73 -17.30 -60.90 13.40
CA ALA A 73 -18.05 -60.99 12.14
C ALA A 73 -17.66 -59.83 11.21
N ALA A 74 -17.14 -60.19 10.03
CA ALA A 74 -16.98 -59.29 8.91
C ALA A 74 -18.34 -58.75 8.45
N GLY A 75 -18.44 -57.44 8.27
CA GLY A 75 -19.64 -56.78 7.75
C GLY A 75 -19.24 -55.64 6.84
N VAL A 76 -19.23 -55.90 5.54
CA VAL A 76 -19.09 -54.90 4.48
C VAL A 76 -20.27 -53.95 4.58
N ALA A 77 -20.04 -52.73 5.06
CA ALA A 77 -20.98 -51.62 4.96
C ALA A 77 -20.41 -50.61 3.96
N ALA A 78 -20.80 -50.77 2.70
CA ALA A 78 -20.61 -49.77 1.67
C ALA A 78 -21.45 -48.53 2.01
N CYS A 79 -20.84 -47.54 2.69
CA CYS A 79 -21.39 -46.20 2.75
C CYS A 79 -20.90 -45.43 1.52
N ALA A 80 -21.72 -45.46 0.47
CA ALA A 80 -21.64 -44.50 -0.62
C ALA A 80 -22.01 -43.11 -0.07
N LEU A 81 -21.02 -42.37 0.43
CA LEU A 81 -21.15 -40.94 0.72
C LEU A 81 -20.82 -40.13 -0.54
N THR A 82 -21.69 -40.24 -1.54
CA THR A 82 -21.74 -39.32 -2.68
C THR A 82 -22.86 -38.31 -2.45
N ALA A 83 -22.58 -37.26 -1.67
CA ALA A 83 -23.29 -35.98 -1.70
C ALA A 83 -22.58 -35.00 -0.76
N GLY A 84 -21.97 -33.94 -1.32
CA GLY A 84 -21.52 -32.79 -0.52
C GLY A 84 -20.09 -32.30 -0.73
N GLY A 85 -19.46 -32.58 -1.88
CA GLY A 85 -18.07 -32.20 -2.14
C GLY A 85 -17.82 -31.31 -3.37
N LEU A 86 -18.85 -30.66 -3.93
CA LEU A 86 -18.75 -29.95 -5.21
C LEU A 86 -19.30 -28.52 -5.18
N THR A 87 -19.21 -27.83 -4.04
CA THR A 87 -19.63 -26.41 -3.94
C THR A 87 -18.49 -25.45 -3.59
N TYR A 88 -17.25 -25.92 -3.44
CA TYR A 88 -16.11 -25.04 -3.18
C TYR A 88 -15.39 -24.54 -4.44
N ALA A 89 -16.00 -24.69 -5.63
CA ALA A 89 -15.44 -24.24 -6.90
C ALA A 89 -16.19 -23.06 -7.54
N LEU A 90 -16.87 -22.23 -6.73
CA LEU A 90 -17.36 -20.91 -7.15
C LEU A 90 -16.76 -19.75 -6.33
N SER A 91 -15.79 -20.01 -5.45
CA SER A 91 -14.96 -18.94 -4.89
C SER A 91 -13.90 -18.55 -5.91
N GLY A 92 -14.37 -17.84 -6.95
CA GLY A 92 -13.53 -17.11 -7.88
C GLY A 92 -12.60 -16.18 -7.12
N ASN A 93 -11.32 -16.27 -7.47
CA ASN A 93 -10.24 -15.40 -7.06
C ASN A 93 -10.40 -14.02 -7.73
N ASP A 94 -11.52 -13.35 -7.50
CA ASP A 94 -11.77 -12.01 -8.02
C ASP A 94 -11.00 -11.01 -7.17
N GLY A 95 -10.00 -10.37 -7.78
CA GLY A 95 -9.14 -9.39 -7.14
C GLY A 95 -9.95 -8.37 -6.34
N ASP A 96 -9.69 -8.36 -5.04
CA ASP A 96 -10.40 -7.59 -4.01
C ASP A 96 -10.41 -6.10 -4.36
N THR A 97 -11.54 -5.64 -4.87
CA THR A 97 -11.86 -4.23 -5.05
C THR A 97 -12.60 -3.78 -3.81
N ALA A 98 -11.96 -2.94 -2.99
CA ALA A 98 -12.64 -2.34 -1.86
C ALA A 98 -13.81 -1.48 -2.37
N THR A 99 -15.04 -1.93 -2.14
CA THR A 99 -16.27 -1.34 -2.68
C THR A 99 -16.91 -0.42 -1.64
N GLY A 100 -16.45 0.83 -1.61
CA GLY A 100 -17.12 1.92 -0.90
C GLY A 100 -17.29 3.09 -1.87
N SER A 101 -18.52 3.55 -2.10
CA SER A 101 -18.89 4.70 -2.95
C SER A 101 -18.61 4.63 -4.46
N GLY A 102 -18.49 3.44 -5.05
CA GLY A 102 -18.37 3.29 -6.51
C GLY A 102 -17.02 3.69 -7.11
N VAL A 103 -16.08 4.16 -6.26
CA VAL A 103 -14.67 4.34 -6.62
C VAL A 103 -13.94 3.03 -6.35
N ARG A 104 -13.23 2.52 -7.36
CA ARG A 104 -12.30 1.39 -7.22
C ARG A 104 -10.87 1.92 -7.31
N MET A 105 -9.99 1.37 -6.49
CA MET A 105 -8.58 1.74 -6.48
C MET A 105 -7.67 0.52 -6.44
N SER A 106 -6.53 0.63 -7.10
CA SER A 106 -5.44 -0.35 -7.06
C SER A 106 -4.10 0.36 -7.06
N VAL A 107 -3.08 -0.31 -6.53
CA VAL A 107 -1.70 0.17 -6.53
C VAL A 107 -0.84 -0.89 -7.21
N ALA A 108 0.01 -0.45 -8.14
CA ALA A 108 1.03 -1.27 -8.76
C ALA A 108 2.42 -0.75 -8.36
N GLY A 109 3.38 -1.67 -8.18
CA GLY A 109 4.76 -1.34 -7.85
C GLY A 109 5.72 -1.69 -8.99
N ALA A 110 6.75 -0.88 -9.16
CA ALA A 110 7.90 -1.13 -10.01
C ALA A 110 9.19 -0.89 -9.21
N ASN A 111 10.24 -1.66 -9.52
CA ASN A 111 11.51 -1.62 -8.77
C ASN A 111 11.33 -1.77 -7.25
N THR A 112 10.40 -2.63 -6.80
CA THR A 112 10.03 -2.76 -5.37
C THR A 112 11.12 -3.39 -4.51
N THR A 113 12.28 -3.71 -5.07
CA THR A 113 13.47 -4.14 -4.33
C THR A 113 14.67 -3.34 -4.79
N TYR A 114 15.37 -2.72 -3.85
CA TYR A 114 16.60 -1.97 -4.10
C TYR A 114 17.68 -2.35 -3.08
N THR A 115 18.90 -2.54 -3.55
CA THR A 115 20.11 -2.63 -2.72
C THR A 115 21.20 -1.75 -3.32
N GLY A 116 21.80 -0.88 -2.52
CA GLY A 116 22.91 -0.03 -2.96
C GLY A 116 23.08 1.23 -2.13
N SER A 117 23.70 2.24 -2.73
CA SER A 117 23.90 3.55 -2.10
C SER A 117 22.60 4.35 -2.03
N CYS A 118 22.41 5.05 -0.93
CA CYS A 118 21.27 5.94 -0.73
C CYS A 118 21.73 7.40 -0.71
N PRO A 119 20.98 8.35 -1.28
CA PRO A 119 19.62 8.23 -1.81
C PRO A 119 19.52 7.39 -3.10
N THR A 120 18.41 6.67 -3.24
CA THR A 120 18.19 5.76 -4.37
C THR A 120 18.12 6.54 -5.70
N PRO A 121 18.89 6.17 -6.75
CA PRO A 121 18.81 6.83 -8.05
C PRO A 121 17.40 6.70 -8.67
N GLU A 122 16.90 7.75 -9.34
CA GLU A 122 15.50 7.81 -9.83
C GLU A 122 15.06 6.58 -10.65
N GLY A 123 15.92 6.10 -11.55
CA GLY A 123 15.63 4.93 -12.39
C GLY A 123 15.62 3.58 -11.66
N ARG A 124 16.14 3.53 -10.42
CA ARG A 124 16.21 2.33 -9.59
C ARG A 124 15.37 2.42 -8.31
N ALA A 125 14.84 3.61 -8.01
CA ALA A 125 13.97 3.83 -6.87
C ALA A 125 12.67 3.04 -7.04
N PRO A 126 12.15 2.44 -5.95
CA PRO A 126 10.79 1.92 -5.93
C PRO A 126 9.81 3.01 -6.37
N ALA A 127 8.96 2.64 -7.32
CA ALA A 127 7.92 3.50 -7.85
C ALA A 127 6.57 2.81 -7.66
N PHE A 128 5.55 3.59 -7.31
CA PHE A 128 4.21 3.09 -7.08
C PHE A 128 3.23 3.94 -7.86
N THR A 129 2.35 3.28 -8.60
CA THR A 129 1.31 3.92 -9.40
C THR A 129 -0.04 3.51 -8.86
N ALA A 130 -0.80 4.49 -8.38
CA ALA A 130 -2.19 4.31 -8.02
C ALA A 130 -3.07 4.47 -9.26
N THR A 131 -4.10 3.65 -9.35
CA THR A 131 -5.11 3.71 -10.40
C THR A 131 -6.47 3.82 -9.72
N PHE A 132 -7.25 4.82 -10.11
CA PHE A 132 -8.59 5.06 -9.60
C PHE A 132 -9.59 5.03 -10.74
N THR A 133 -10.72 4.37 -10.53
CA THR A 133 -11.84 4.33 -11.50
C THR A 133 -13.15 4.60 -10.78
N ALA A 134 -14.07 5.27 -11.46
CA ALA A 134 -15.42 5.51 -10.97
C ALA A 134 -16.40 5.42 -12.14
N SER A 135 -17.64 5.00 -11.85
CA SER A 135 -18.71 4.93 -12.86
C SER A 135 -19.35 6.27 -13.17
N GLU A 136 -19.19 7.24 -12.28
CA GLU A 136 -19.73 8.60 -12.39
C GLU A 136 -18.63 9.63 -12.11
N PRO A 137 -18.74 10.85 -12.66
CA PRO A 137 -17.80 11.93 -12.37
C PRO A 137 -17.69 12.19 -10.87
N THR A 138 -16.50 11.90 -10.32
CA THR A 138 -16.24 11.93 -8.89
C THR A 138 -14.96 12.69 -8.62
N LEU A 139 -15.02 13.63 -7.68
CA LEU A 139 -13.83 14.25 -7.09
C LEU A 139 -13.38 13.42 -5.90
N ILE A 140 -12.20 12.82 -6.01
CA ILE A 140 -11.60 12.02 -4.95
C ILE A 140 -10.58 12.83 -4.16
N SER A 141 -10.45 12.52 -2.87
CA SER A 141 -9.38 13.01 -2.01
C SER A 141 -8.61 11.84 -1.43
N TYR A 142 -7.29 11.77 -1.65
CA TYR A 142 -6.46 10.61 -1.33
C TYR A 142 -5.04 11.01 -0.91
N ARG A 143 -4.28 10.07 -0.35
CA ARG A 143 -2.86 10.26 -0.03
C ARG A 143 -2.09 8.95 -0.05
N TRP A 144 -0.78 9.03 -0.24
CA TRP A 144 0.12 7.87 -0.15
C TRP A 144 0.51 7.59 1.29
N VAL A 145 0.50 6.31 1.67
CA VAL A 145 0.88 5.85 3.02
C VAL A 145 1.70 4.57 2.93
N SER A 146 2.65 4.37 3.84
CA SER A 146 3.30 3.10 4.09
C SER A 146 2.75 2.43 5.35
N GLY A 147 2.80 1.10 5.41
CA GLY A 147 2.27 0.32 6.53
C GLY A 147 2.90 0.64 7.89
N ASP A 148 4.13 1.13 7.89
CA ASP A 148 4.89 1.54 9.09
C ASP A 148 4.84 3.07 9.34
N GLY A 149 4.14 3.83 8.50
CA GLY A 149 4.05 5.29 8.59
C GLY A 149 5.34 6.04 8.24
N SER A 150 6.41 5.35 7.83
CA SER A 150 7.68 5.96 7.39
C SER A 150 7.51 6.84 6.15
N VAL A 151 6.51 6.54 5.31
CA VAL A 151 6.12 7.33 4.15
C VAL A 151 4.65 7.68 4.32
N VAL A 152 4.37 8.94 4.61
CA VAL A 152 3.01 9.48 4.60
C VAL A 152 3.08 10.78 3.84
N ASP A 153 2.25 10.92 2.80
CA ASP A 153 2.08 12.21 2.17
C ASP A 153 1.47 13.17 3.21
N PRO A 154 2.14 14.28 3.55
CA PRO A 154 1.65 15.21 4.56
C PRO A 154 0.33 15.86 4.15
N HIS A 155 -0.01 15.89 2.87
CA HIS A 155 -1.21 16.54 2.36
C HIS A 155 -2.12 15.55 1.63
N TRP A 156 -3.42 15.78 1.78
CA TRP A 156 -4.42 15.13 0.93
C TRP A 156 -4.36 15.73 -0.47
N ARG A 157 -4.26 14.86 -1.47
CA ARG A 157 -4.34 15.22 -2.90
C ARG A 157 -5.77 15.11 -3.37
N THR A 158 -6.10 15.79 -4.46
CA THR A 158 -7.41 15.72 -5.12
C THR A 158 -7.29 15.35 -6.58
N LEU A 159 -8.20 14.52 -7.09
CA LEU A 159 -8.23 14.11 -8.50
C LEU A 159 -9.68 13.92 -8.94
N SER A 160 -10.03 14.34 -10.16
CA SER A 160 -11.33 14.07 -10.77
C SER A 160 -11.24 12.86 -11.70
N ILE A 161 -12.19 11.93 -11.58
CA ILE A 161 -12.26 10.69 -12.36
C ILE A 161 -13.69 10.36 -12.75
N GLY A 162 -13.89 9.44 -13.69
CA GLY A 162 -15.21 8.90 -14.04
C GLY A 162 -16.00 9.75 -15.04
N ASP A 163 -15.40 10.79 -15.60
CA ASP A 163 -15.93 11.48 -16.78
C ASP A 163 -15.49 10.77 -18.08
N LYS A 164 -16.10 11.12 -19.22
CA LYS A 164 -15.79 10.48 -20.51
C LYS A 164 -14.34 10.70 -20.96
N ALA A 165 -13.71 11.81 -20.58
CA ALA A 165 -12.34 12.13 -20.95
C ALA A 165 -11.32 11.45 -20.02
N ASN A 166 -11.67 11.28 -18.75
CA ASN A 166 -10.85 10.72 -17.67
C ASN A 166 -11.64 9.62 -16.95
N PRO A 167 -11.94 8.49 -17.62
CA PRO A 167 -12.63 7.37 -16.98
C PRO A 167 -11.78 6.76 -15.84
N THR A 168 -10.46 6.95 -15.93
CA THR A 168 -9.47 6.45 -14.99
C THR A 168 -8.52 7.60 -14.62
N GLY A 169 -8.18 7.69 -13.35
CA GLY A 169 -7.14 8.58 -12.83
C GLY A 169 -5.90 7.81 -12.39
N HIS A 170 -4.73 8.39 -12.57
CA HIS A 170 -3.47 7.82 -12.12
C HIS A 170 -2.65 8.83 -11.34
N ASP A 171 -1.93 8.35 -10.34
CA ASP A 171 -0.89 9.12 -9.64
C ASP A 171 0.31 8.22 -9.38
N THR A 172 1.52 8.77 -9.42
CA THR A 172 2.75 7.99 -9.23
C THR A 172 3.69 8.67 -8.26
N VAL A 173 4.23 7.91 -7.31
CA VAL A 173 5.29 8.34 -6.40
C VAL A 173 6.53 7.49 -6.57
N ARG A 174 7.69 8.09 -6.29
CA ARG A 174 9.00 7.42 -6.25
C ARG A 174 9.67 7.66 -4.91
N LEU A 175 10.28 6.62 -4.36
CA LEU A 175 11.01 6.67 -3.10
C LEU A 175 12.49 6.97 -3.35
N THR A 176 12.80 8.19 -3.75
CA THR A 176 14.18 8.65 -4.04
C THR A 176 14.86 9.32 -2.85
N THR A 177 14.10 9.78 -1.86
CA THR A 177 14.62 10.58 -0.75
C THR A 177 14.96 9.77 0.50
N TYR A 178 14.79 8.45 0.47
CA TYR A 178 15.16 7.57 1.58
C TYR A 178 16.69 7.49 1.72
N THR A 179 17.21 7.82 2.90
CA THR A 179 18.66 7.94 3.16
C THR A 179 19.12 7.15 4.38
N LYS A 180 18.21 6.55 5.15
CA LYS A 180 18.55 5.83 6.38
C LYS A 180 19.24 4.50 6.05
N ALA A 181 20.40 4.28 6.64
CA ALA A 181 21.17 3.04 6.50
C ALA A 181 20.37 1.81 6.99
N GLY A 182 20.68 0.63 6.43
CA GLY A 182 20.01 -0.63 6.74
C GLY A 182 18.87 -0.96 5.78
N THR A 183 18.00 -1.89 6.19
CA THR A 183 16.89 -2.38 5.37
C THR A 183 15.55 -1.83 5.87
N LEU A 184 14.84 -1.12 5.00
CA LEU A 184 13.42 -0.81 5.16
C LEU A 184 12.61 -1.89 4.44
N THR A 185 11.66 -2.52 5.13
CA THR A 185 10.69 -3.45 4.54
C THR A 185 9.31 -3.10 5.05
N THR A 186 8.43 -2.70 4.14
CA THR A 186 7.06 -2.24 4.43
C THR A 186 6.23 -2.39 3.16
N GLY A 187 5.02 -1.83 3.12
CA GLY A 187 4.20 -1.78 1.91
C GLY A 187 3.65 -0.39 1.67
N MET A 188 3.57 0.02 0.40
CA MET A 188 2.93 1.27 -0.01
C MET A 188 1.46 1.03 -0.36
N ALA A 189 0.58 1.87 0.16
CA ALA A 189 -0.83 1.91 -0.16
C ALA A 189 -1.27 3.34 -0.46
N VAL A 190 -2.50 3.47 -0.97
CA VAL A 190 -3.21 4.73 -1.00
C VAL A 190 -4.36 4.68 -0.03
N GLU A 191 -4.47 5.71 0.79
CA GLU A 191 -5.65 5.99 1.61
C GLU A 191 -6.55 6.96 0.84
N LEU A 192 -7.81 6.59 0.66
CA LEU A 192 -8.87 7.43 0.14
C LEU A 192 -9.62 8.03 1.33
N GLN A 193 -9.81 9.35 1.37
CA GLN A 193 -10.61 10.04 2.38
C GLN A 193 -12.01 10.37 1.92
N SER A 194 -12.18 10.73 0.65
CA SER A 194 -13.47 11.09 0.06
C SER A 194 -13.55 10.50 -1.35
N PRO A 195 -14.73 10.02 -1.79
CA PRO A 195 -16.05 10.14 -1.15
C PRO A 195 -16.32 9.21 0.05
N THR A 196 -15.65 8.07 0.14
CA THR A 196 -15.66 7.20 1.33
C THR A 196 -14.24 6.92 1.77
N ARG A 197 -14.05 6.76 3.08
CA ARG A 197 -12.77 6.36 3.64
C ARG A 197 -12.50 4.89 3.35
N THR A 198 -11.45 4.63 2.59
CA THR A 198 -11.04 3.28 2.22
C THR A 198 -9.53 3.25 2.09
N LEU A 199 -8.90 2.13 2.42
CA LEU A 199 -7.47 1.91 2.21
C LEU A 199 -7.28 0.87 1.10
N SER A 200 -6.34 1.09 0.19
CA SER A 200 -6.00 0.09 -0.83
C SER A 200 -5.22 -1.07 -0.21
N ASN A 201 -5.20 -2.21 -0.90
CA ASN A 201 -4.23 -3.26 -0.59
C ASN A 201 -2.81 -2.71 -0.75
N PRO A 202 -1.90 -2.95 0.22
CA PRO A 202 -0.54 -2.45 0.15
C PRO A 202 0.31 -3.29 -0.80
N VAL A 203 1.20 -2.64 -1.54
CA VAL A 203 2.23 -3.29 -2.36
C VAL A 203 3.53 -3.36 -1.56
N PRO A 204 4.03 -4.57 -1.23
CA PRO A 204 5.25 -4.73 -0.45
C PRO A 204 6.48 -4.26 -1.23
N PHE A 205 7.46 -3.69 -0.51
CA PHE A 205 8.76 -3.31 -1.06
C PHE A 205 9.88 -3.39 -0.02
N SER A 206 11.12 -3.41 -0.51
CA SER A 206 12.33 -3.39 0.32
C SER A 206 13.40 -2.46 -0.25
N ILE A 207 14.00 -1.64 0.61
CA ILE A 207 15.15 -0.79 0.29
C ILE A 207 16.27 -1.12 1.28
N THR A 208 17.41 -1.59 0.78
CA THR A 208 18.61 -1.85 1.57
C THR A 208 19.71 -0.87 1.20
N CYS A 209 19.99 0.06 2.11
CA CYS A 209 21.06 1.05 1.98
C CYS A 209 22.37 0.47 2.55
N THR A 210 23.39 0.31 1.72
CA THR A 210 24.65 -0.39 2.08
C THR A 210 25.70 0.48 2.79
N GLY A 211 25.44 1.78 2.95
CA GLY A 211 26.43 2.73 3.49
C GLY A 211 27.49 3.14 2.48
#